data_AF-A0A7C8YRP7-F1
#
_entry.id   AF-A0A7C8YRP7-F1
#
_cell.length_a   1.000
_cell.length_b   1.000
_cell.length_c   1.000
_cell.angle_alpha   90.00
_cell.angle_beta   90.00
_cell.angle_gamma   90.00
#
_symmetry.space_group_name_H-M   'P 1'
#
loop_
_entity.id
_entity.type
_entity.pdbx_description
1 polymer ?
#
loop_
_entity_poly.entity_id
_entity_poly.type
_entity_poly.pdbx_seq_one_letter_code
_entity_poly.pdbx_strand_id
1 'polypeptide(L)'
;FFRNSTPASEAIENLRNFSDERVKRMKAIQEKMQLNDKEVKRFNPIDAFPGDIVIFSRVLNLLRGLSATMDVRIVYFDIMRPFAEAVLGGIINKGPALNAEWICDTPVLSDVEAKLRKLLIDLGNAEKILGIQVCAYKDGEVIIDTAAGVLGKYDPRPVQPDSLFPVFSVTKGITAGLLHWLVENRKLKYEENIANIWPEFSANNKDMIKVHHVLNHTSGLHNALANIIKE
;
A
#
# COMPACT_ATOMS: atom_id res chain seq x y z
N PHE A 1 -7.93 -5.39 18.27
CA PHE A 1 -7.60 -5.16 16.85
C PHE A 1 -7.83 -3.69 16.49
N PHE A 2 -9.07 -3.23 16.64
CA PHE A 2 -9.42 -1.84 16.49
C PHE A 2 -9.40 -1.15 17.86
N ARG A 3 -8.43 -0.26 18.08
CA ARG A 3 -8.16 0.47 19.33
C ARG A 3 -7.59 1.85 18.98
N ASN A 4 -7.71 2.79 19.90
CA ASN A 4 -7.11 4.12 19.77
C ASN A 4 -5.59 4.04 19.92
N SER A 5 -4.86 4.99 19.33
CA SER A 5 -3.44 5.18 19.66
C SER A 5 -3.31 5.70 21.10
N THR A 6 -2.27 5.25 21.80
CA THR A 6 -1.92 5.74 23.14
C THR A 6 -0.61 6.52 23.10
N PRO A 7 -0.46 7.58 23.94
CA PRO A 7 0.78 8.33 24.04
C PRO A 7 1.98 7.45 24.44
N ALA A 8 3.19 7.91 24.12
CA ALA A 8 4.42 7.15 24.37
C ALA A 8 4.60 6.78 25.87
N SER A 9 4.18 7.66 26.78
CA SER A 9 4.22 7.45 28.23
C SER A 9 3.38 6.25 28.71
N GLU A 10 2.28 5.96 28.02
CA GLU A 10 1.34 4.88 28.36
C GLU A 10 1.57 3.62 27.50
N ALA A 11 2.38 3.70 26.45
CA ALA A 11 2.54 2.63 25.47
C ALA A 11 3.17 1.35 26.07
N ILE A 12 4.16 1.52 26.96
CA ILE A 12 4.89 0.40 27.58
C ILE A 12 3.98 -0.41 28.51
N GLU A 13 3.19 0.26 29.33
CA GLU A 13 2.26 -0.39 30.25
C GLU A 13 1.15 -1.12 29.50
N ASN A 14 0.58 -0.46 28.47
CA ASN A 14 -0.41 -1.08 27.60
C ASN A 14 0.13 -2.33 26.88
N LEU A 15 1.37 -2.28 26.38
CA LEU A 15 2.03 -3.44 25.76
C LEU A 15 2.15 -4.64 26.71
N ARG A 16 2.52 -4.39 27.98
CA ARG A 16 2.60 -5.43 29.02
C ARG A 16 1.22 -6.02 29.34
N ASN A 17 0.22 -5.16 29.54
CA ASN A 17 -1.14 -5.63 29.78
C ASN A 17 -1.66 -6.49 28.61
N PHE A 18 -1.28 -6.15 27.36
CA PHE A 18 -1.65 -6.94 26.19
C PHE A 18 -0.88 -8.24 26.01
N SER A 19 0.39 -8.32 26.44
CA SER A 19 1.08 -9.62 26.46
C SER A 19 0.37 -10.55 27.44
N ASP A 20 -0.01 -10.04 28.61
CA ASP A 20 -0.62 -10.82 29.68
C ASP A 20 -2.03 -11.29 29.30
N GLU A 21 -2.84 -10.41 28.70
CA GLU A 21 -4.15 -10.79 28.15
C GLU A 21 -4.03 -11.84 27.03
N ARG A 22 -3.04 -11.72 26.14
CA ARG A 22 -2.83 -12.70 25.05
C ARG A 22 -2.46 -14.06 25.59
N VAL A 23 -1.56 -14.12 26.58
CA VAL A 23 -1.17 -15.38 27.23
C VAL A 23 -2.39 -16.02 27.90
N LYS A 24 -3.21 -15.25 28.62
CA LYS A 24 -4.45 -15.75 29.23
C LYS A 24 -5.44 -16.31 28.19
N ARG A 25 -5.67 -15.59 27.08
CA ARG A 25 -6.56 -16.05 26.00
C ARG A 25 -6.04 -17.31 25.32
N MET A 26 -4.73 -17.40 25.06
CA MET A 26 -4.15 -18.58 24.43
C MET A 26 -4.27 -19.82 25.32
N LYS A 27 -4.07 -19.68 26.64
CA LYS A 27 -4.31 -20.77 27.60
C LYS A 27 -5.77 -21.23 27.57
N ALA A 28 -6.73 -20.29 27.57
CA ALA A 28 -8.14 -20.63 27.48
C ALA A 28 -8.51 -21.34 26.18
N ILE A 29 -7.89 -20.97 25.05
CA ILE A 29 -8.08 -21.66 23.75
C ILE A 29 -7.47 -23.07 23.79
N GLN A 30 -6.25 -23.21 24.33
CA GLN A 30 -5.57 -24.49 24.48
C GLN A 30 -6.41 -25.47 25.30
N GLU A 31 -6.96 -25.03 26.43
CA GLU A 31 -7.85 -25.83 27.29
C GLU A 31 -9.16 -26.20 26.58
N LYS A 32 -9.82 -25.22 25.93
CA LYS A 32 -11.10 -25.44 25.25
C LYS A 32 -10.99 -26.39 24.05
N MET A 33 -9.88 -26.34 23.33
CA MET A 33 -9.65 -27.14 22.13
C MET A 33 -8.85 -28.42 22.40
N GLN A 34 -8.47 -28.70 23.66
CA GLN A 34 -7.66 -29.85 24.07
C GLN A 34 -6.36 -30.01 23.27
N LEU A 35 -5.73 -28.89 22.89
CA LEU A 35 -4.53 -28.89 22.05
C LEU A 35 -3.30 -29.24 22.89
N ASN A 36 -2.40 -30.06 22.33
CA ASN A 36 -1.10 -30.29 22.92
C ASN A 36 -0.13 -29.12 22.63
N ASP A 37 0.99 -29.02 23.36
CA ASP A 37 1.94 -27.90 23.24
C ASP A 37 2.57 -27.76 21.84
N LYS A 38 2.65 -28.85 21.07
CA LYS A 38 3.13 -28.82 19.68
C LYS A 38 2.08 -28.26 18.73
N GLU A 39 0.82 -28.58 18.95
CA GLU A 39 -0.33 -28.08 18.19
C GLU A 39 -0.57 -26.60 18.46
N VAL A 40 -0.44 -26.15 19.71
CA VAL A 40 -0.53 -24.71 20.06
C VAL A 40 0.56 -23.89 19.38
N LYS A 41 1.79 -24.43 19.27
CA LYS A 41 2.88 -23.77 18.54
C LYS A 41 2.66 -23.71 17.02
N ARG A 42 1.89 -24.64 16.47
CA ARG A 42 1.52 -24.67 15.04
C ARG A 42 0.20 -23.95 14.74
N PHE A 43 -0.63 -23.74 15.75
CA PHE A 43 -1.88 -23.02 15.63
C PHE A 43 -1.56 -21.54 15.40
N ASN A 44 -1.61 -21.12 14.14
CA ASN A 44 -1.55 -19.72 13.78
C ASN A 44 -2.99 -19.22 13.60
N PRO A 45 -3.57 -18.52 14.59
CA PRO A 45 -4.94 -18.01 14.50
C PRO A 45 -5.13 -17.01 13.35
N ILE A 46 -4.04 -16.56 12.72
CA ILE A 46 -4.03 -15.67 11.56
C ILE A 46 -4.40 -16.41 10.26
N ASP A 47 -4.19 -17.72 10.17
CA ASP A 47 -4.48 -18.49 8.94
C ASP A 47 -5.98 -18.58 8.63
N ALA A 48 -6.84 -18.34 9.63
CA ALA A 48 -8.29 -18.26 9.49
C ALA A 48 -8.80 -16.84 9.12
N PHE A 49 -7.91 -15.84 9.03
CA PHE A 49 -8.29 -14.48 8.65
C PHE A 49 -8.06 -14.26 7.15
N PRO A 50 -8.99 -13.58 6.45
CA PRO A 50 -8.75 -13.06 5.11
C PRO A 50 -7.44 -12.27 5.08
N GLY A 51 -6.58 -12.51 4.08
CA GLY A 51 -5.26 -11.87 3.96
C GLY A 51 -5.32 -10.34 4.01
N ASP A 52 -6.42 -9.74 3.54
CA ASP A 52 -6.67 -8.30 3.60
C ASP A 52 -6.74 -7.76 5.04
N ILE A 53 -7.28 -8.54 6.00
CA ILE A 53 -7.33 -8.15 7.42
C ILE A 53 -5.93 -8.09 8.03
N VAL A 54 -5.02 -8.95 7.57
CA VAL A 54 -3.63 -8.95 8.03
C VAL A 54 -2.90 -7.69 7.56
N ILE A 55 -3.04 -7.33 6.28
CA ILE A 55 -2.47 -6.10 5.71
C ILE A 55 -3.04 -4.89 6.44
N PHE A 56 -4.37 -4.84 6.57
CA PHE A 56 -5.09 -3.78 7.25
C PHE A 56 -4.60 -3.59 8.70
N SER A 57 -4.42 -4.68 9.44
CA SER A 57 -3.90 -4.64 10.83
C SER A 57 -2.45 -4.17 10.91
N ARG A 58 -1.59 -4.62 9.98
CA ARG A 58 -0.19 -4.18 9.92
C ARG A 58 -0.11 -2.68 9.66
N VAL A 59 -0.88 -2.17 8.70
CA VAL A 59 -0.93 -0.74 8.38
C VAL A 59 -1.42 0.05 9.59
N LEU A 60 -2.51 -0.36 10.24
CA LEU A 60 -2.99 0.31 11.44
C LEU A 60 -1.95 0.35 12.58
N ASN A 61 -1.21 -0.75 12.80
CA ASN A 61 -0.21 -0.78 13.85
C ASN A 61 1.01 0.10 13.53
N LEU A 62 1.43 0.16 12.25
CA LEU A 62 2.47 1.10 11.81
C LEU A 62 2.05 2.55 12.01
N LEU A 63 0.83 2.89 11.58
CA LEU A 63 0.27 4.23 11.75
C LEU A 63 0.16 4.61 13.23
N ARG A 64 -0.25 3.68 14.10
CA ARG A 64 -0.25 3.89 15.57
C ARG A 64 1.15 4.13 16.12
N GLY A 65 2.14 3.34 15.69
CA GLY A 65 3.54 3.52 16.11
C GLY A 65 4.07 4.90 15.71
N LEU A 66 3.74 5.34 14.49
CA LEU A 66 4.05 6.68 14.01
C LEU A 66 3.36 7.76 14.85
N SER A 67 2.05 7.64 15.09
CA SER A 67 1.30 8.58 15.94
C SER A 67 1.89 8.69 17.34
N ALA A 68 2.26 7.56 17.96
CA ALA A 68 2.90 7.54 19.28
C ALA A 68 4.30 8.19 19.25
N THR A 69 5.06 7.98 18.18
CA THR A 69 6.39 8.62 17.98
C THR A 69 6.27 10.13 17.82
N MET A 70 5.19 10.60 17.18
CA MET A 70 4.90 12.01 16.95
C MET A 70 4.12 12.68 18.10
N ASP A 71 3.79 11.93 19.15
CA ASP A 71 2.94 12.37 20.28
C ASP A 71 1.57 12.95 19.85
N VAL A 72 0.95 12.36 18.83
CA VAL A 72 -0.39 12.75 18.33
C VAL A 72 -1.40 11.65 18.63
N ARG A 73 -2.61 12.03 19.05
CA ARG A 73 -3.73 11.11 19.21
C ARG A 73 -4.62 11.13 17.97
N ILE A 74 -4.64 10.02 17.22
CA ILE A 74 -5.54 9.84 16.07
C ILE A 74 -6.55 8.74 16.39
N VAL A 75 -7.84 9.07 16.29
CA VAL A 75 -8.94 8.10 16.43
C VAL A 75 -9.23 7.52 15.06
N TYR A 76 -8.47 6.48 14.68
CA TYR A 76 -8.60 5.82 13.37
C TYR A 76 -10.02 5.31 13.08
N PHE A 77 -10.81 5.01 14.12
CA PHE A 77 -12.21 4.65 13.97
C PHE A 77 -13.06 5.77 13.39
N ASP A 78 -12.82 7.03 13.75
CA ASP A 78 -13.61 8.15 13.24
C ASP A 78 -13.36 8.34 11.74
N ILE A 79 -12.14 8.04 11.29
CA ILE A 79 -11.78 8.02 9.86
C ILE A 79 -12.52 6.89 9.14
N MET A 80 -12.61 5.71 9.76
CA MET A 80 -13.22 4.53 9.15
C MET A 80 -14.75 4.50 9.23
N ARG A 81 -15.33 5.18 10.21
CA ARG A 81 -16.76 5.11 10.54
C ARG A 81 -17.66 5.40 9.33
N PRO A 82 -17.44 6.45 8.52
CA PRO A 82 -18.31 6.73 7.39
C PRO A 82 -18.32 5.60 6.35
N PHE A 83 -17.17 4.96 6.13
CA PHE A 83 -17.05 3.84 5.20
C PHE A 83 -17.75 2.57 5.73
N ALA A 84 -17.59 2.28 7.02
CA ALA A 84 -18.26 1.17 7.67
C ALA A 84 -19.79 1.36 7.69
N GLU A 85 -20.26 2.56 7.99
CA GLU A 85 -21.68 2.94 7.93
C GLU A 85 -22.25 2.81 6.52
N ALA A 86 -21.51 3.26 5.50
CA ALA A 86 -21.92 3.11 4.10
C ALA A 86 -22.08 1.63 3.70
N VAL A 87 -21.09 0.79 4.04
CA VAL A 87 -21.15 -0.66 3.73
C VAL A 87 -22.30 -1.35 4.47
N LEU A 88 -22.45 -1.09 5.78
CA LEU A 88 -23.53 -1.69 6.60
C LEU A 88 -24.92 -1.21 6.20
N GLY A 89 -25.03 0.04 5.75
CA GLY A 89 -26.26 0.60 5.20
C GLY A 89 -26.62 0.06 3.81
N GLY A 90 -25.82 -0.84 3.24
CA GLY A 90 -26.02 -1.34 1.88
C GLY A 90 -25.77 -0.28 0.81
N ILE A 91 -25.18 0.86 1.18
CA ILE A 91 -24.73 1.92 0.28
C ILE A 91 -23.40 1.46 -0.34
N ILE A 92 -23.49 0.39 -1.11
CA ILE A 92 -22.42 -0.01 -2.02
C ILE A 92 -22.65 0.85 -3.27
N ASN A 93 -21.82 1.88 -3.44
CA ASN A 93 -21.86 2.67 -4.66
C ASN A 93 -21.51 1.72 -5.81
N LYS A 94 -22.49 1.39 -6.68
CA LYS A 94 -22.33 0.41 -7.76
C LYS A 94 -21.48 0.96 -8.92
N GLY A 95 -20.59 1.90 -8.62
CA GLY A 95 -20.13 2.85 -9.62
C GLY A 95 -21.21 3.89 -9.89
N PRO A 96 -20.95 4.76 -10.86
CA PRO A 96 -21.76 5.93 -11.12
C PRO A 96 -23.00 5.47 -11.90
N ALA A 97 -24.19 5.72 -11.35
CA ALA A 97 -25.35 5.87 -12.21
C ALA A 97 -25.05 7.02 -13.18
N LEU A 98 -25.23 6.81 -14.49
CA LEU A 98 -25.11 7.81 -15.58
C LEU A 98 -24.97 9.25 -15.06
N ASN A 99 -23.73 9.71 -14.86
CA ASN A 99 -23.46 11.01 -14.25
C ASN A 99 -22.76 11.90 -15.27
N ALA A 100 -23.43 12.97 -15.69
CA ALA A 100 -22.87 13.95 -16.64
C ALA A 100 -21.69 14.73 -16.02
N GLU A 101 -21.52 14.68 -14.70
CA GLU A 101 -20.45 15.31 -13.92
C GLU A 101 -19.34 14.30 -13.59
N TRP A 102 -18.86 13.58 -14.61
CA TRP A 102 -17.80 12.58 -14.47
C TRP A 102 -16.40 13.19 -14.32
N ILE A 103 -16.21 14.38 -14.89
CA ILE A 103 -14.93 15.08 -15.00
C ILE A 103 -14.84 16.13 -13.90
N CYS A 104 -13.69 16.21 -13.24
CA CYS A 104 -13.39 17.30 -12.29
C CYS A 104 -13.43 18.65 -13.01
N ASP A 105 -14.16 19.62 -12.44
CA ASP A 105 -14.32 20.96 -13.01
C ASP A 105 -12.99 21.73 -12.96
N THR A 106 -12.28 21.69 -14.09
CA THR A 106 -10.95 22.27 -14.30
C THR A 106 -10.88 22.85 -15.72
N PRO A 107 -10.08 23.90 -15.96
CA PRO A 107 -9.90 24.45 -17.29
C PRO A 107 -9.36 23.39 -18.26
N VAL A 108 -9.87 23.40 -19.50
CA VAL A 108 -9.30 22.58 -20.57
C VAL A 108 -8.07 23.28 -21.13
N LEU A 109 -6.91 22.62 -21.07
CA LEU A 109 -5.61 23.20 -21.43
C LEU A 109 -5.26 23.04 -22.91
N SER A 110 -5.87 22.08 -23.61
CA SER A 110 -5.62 21.85 -25.05
C SER A 110 -6.77 21.15 -25.78
N ASP A 111 -6.74 21.21 -27.12
CA ASP A 111 -7.66 20.43 -27.97
C ASP A 111 -7.55 18.92 -27.75
N VAL A 112 -6.36 18.44 -27.38
CA VAL A 112 -6.13 17.02 -27.07
C VAL A 112 -6.82 16.66 -25.76
N GLU A 113 -6.73 17.52 -24.75
CA GLU A 113 -7.47 17.35 -23.50
C GLU A 113 -8.98 17.36 -23.72
N ALA A 114 -9.49 18.28 -24.55
CA ALA A 114 -10.92 18.33 -24.89
C ALA A 114 -11.42 17.00 -25.48
N LYS A 115 -10.61 16.36 -26.34
CA LYS A 115 -10.91 15.04 -26.90
C LYS A 115 -10.78 13.93 -25.86
N LEU A 116 -9.75 13.97 -25.02
CA LEU A 116 -9.54 13.01 -23.95
C LEU A 116 -10.71 13.01 -22.96
N ARG A 117 -11.18 14.19 -22.52
CA ARG A 117 -12.31 14.29 -21.57
C ARG A 117 -13.57 13.61 -22.10
N LYS A 118 -13.87 13.74 -23.40
CA LYS A 118 -14.97 13.01 -24.06
C LYS A 118 -14.77 11.49 -23.97
N LEU A 119 -13.56 11.01 -24.30
CA LEU A 119 -13.22 9.59 -24.19
C LEU A 119 -13.33 9.08 -22.74
N LEU A 120 -12.91 9.86 -21.75
CA LEU A 120 -13.00 9.48 -20.34
C LEU A 120 -14.46 9.33 -19.88
N ILE A 121 -15.35 10.20 -20.36
CA ILE A 121 -16.81 10.08 -20.13
C ILE A 121 -17.32 8.78 -20.76
N ASP A 122 -16.96 8.49 -22.01
CA ASP A 122 -17.39 7.26 -22.69
C ASP A 122 -16.90 5.99 -21.97
N LEU A 123 -15.63 5.99 -21.51
CA LEU A 123 -15.05 4.88 -20.74
C LEU A 123 -15.71 4.71 -19.36
N GLY A 124 -16.05 5.82 -18.70
CA GLY A 124 -16.78 5.81 -17.43
C GLY A 124 -18.19 5.23 -17.59
N ASN A 125 -18.94 5.73 -18.58
CA ASN A 125 -20.29 5.25 -18.91
C ASN A 125 -20.31 3.77 -19.32
N ALA A 126 -19.24 3.28 -19.94
CA ALA A 126 -19.06 1.87 -20.29
C ALA A 126 -18.50 1.01 -19.14
N GLU A 127 -18.40 1.55 -17.92
CA GLU A 127 -17.85 0.91 -16.72
C GLU A 127 -16.44 0.30 -16.92
N LYS A 128 -15.65 0.88 -17.84
CA LYS A 128 -14.27 0.41 -18.11
C LYS A 128 -13.24 1.00 -17.14
N ILE A 129 -13.58 2.13 -16.53
CA ILE A 129 -12.75 2.82 -15.55
C ILE A 129 -13.63 3.26 -14.37
N LEU A 130 -13.09 3.20 -13.15
CA LEU A 130 -13.77 3.65 -11.94
C LEU A 130 -13.40 5.10 -11.59
N GLY A 131 -12.11 5.41 -11.71
CA GLY A 131 -11.54 6.72 -11.44
C GLY A 131 -10.15 6.78 -12.05
N ILE A 132 -9.75 7.97 -12.52
CA ILE A 132 -8.50 8.17 -13.25
C ILE A 132 -8.03 9.62 -13.11
N GLN A 133 -6.71 9.80 -13.15
CA GLN A 133 -6.06 11.09 -13.40
C GLN A 133 -5.15 10.95 -14.61
N VAL A 134 -5.14 11.95 -15.48
CA VAL A 134 -4.25 12.01 -16.64
C VAL A 134 -3.56 13.36 -16.66
N CYS A 135 -2.23 13.34 -16.67
CA CYS A 135 -1.39 14.51 -16.84
C CYS A 135 -0.40 14.28 -17.99
N ALA A 136 -0.23 15.26 -18.87
CA ALA A 136 0.72 15.19 -19.97
C ALA A 136 1.41 16.53 -20.21
N TYR A 137 2.70 16.44 -20.51
CA TYR A 137 3.54 17.58 -20.85
C TYR A 137 3.96 17.51 -22.32
N LYS A 138 4.05 18.68 -22.96
CA LYS A 138 4.66 18.83 -24.29
C LYS A 138 5.47 20.12 -24.29
N ASP A 139 6.73 20.02 -24.73
CA ASP A 139 7.63 21.17 -24.83
C ASP A 139 7.78 21.98 -23.52
N GLY A 140 7.71 21.29 -22.38
CA GLY A 140 7.80 21.90 -21.04
C GLY A 140 6.48 22.41 -20.47
N GLU A 141 5.41 22.46 -21.27
CA GLU A 141 4.09 22.95 -20.87
C GLU A 141 3.13 21.82 -20.53
N VAL A 142 2.26 22.04 -19.55
CA VAL A 142 1.17 21.11 -19.23
C VAL A 142 0.07 21.27 -20.28
N ILE A 143 -0.19 20.21 -21.02
CA ILE A 143 -1.23 20.21 -22.08
C ILE A 143 -2.47 19.39 -21.71
N ILE A 144 -2.38 18.58 -20.67
CA ILE A 144 -3.47 17.80 -20.09
C ILE A 144 -3.26 17.77 -18.58
N ASP A 145 -4.28 18.14 -17.81
CA ASP A 145 -4.35 17.87 -16.38
C ASP A 145 -5.82 17.69 -15.98
N THR A 146 -6.29 16.45 -16.06
CA THR A 146 -7.69 16.12 -15.83
C THR A 146 -7.83 14.94 -14.87
N ALA A 147 -8.85 15.03 -14.01
CA ALA A 147 -9.29 13.95 -13.15
C ALA A 147 -10.74 13.57 -13.46
N ALA A 148 -11.09 12.30 -13.29
CA ALA A 148 -12.42 11.80 -13.55
C ALA A 148 -12.79 10.61 -12.67
N GLY A 149 -14.07 10.47 -12.36
CA GLY A 149 -14.64 9.34 -11.61
C GLY A 149 -14.51 9.46 -10.10
N VAL A 150 -14.50 8.32 -9.40
CA VAL A 150 -14.48 8.23 -7.92
C VAL A 150 -13.30 7.41 -7.40
N LEU A 151 -12.89 7.66 -6.15
CA LEU A 151 -11.74 7.00 -5.53
C LEU A 151 -11.94 5.49 -5.30
N GLY A 152 -13.19 5.03 -5.15
CA GLY A 152 -13.46 3.61 -4.97
C GLY A 152 -14.94 3.26 -4.98
N LYS A 153 -15.25 1.96 -5.12
CA LYS A 153 -16.63 1.45 -5.00
C LYS A 153 -17.22 1.70 -3.61
N TYR A 154 -16.35 1.76 -2.60
CA TYR A 154 -16.70 2.03 -1.21
C TYR A 154 -16.30 3.43 -0.75
N ASP A 155 -15.64 4.21 -1.62
CA ASP A 155 -15.23 5.59 -1.36
C ASP A 155 -15.82 6.49 -2.45
N PRO A 156 -17.00 7.09 -2.21
CA PRO A 156 -17.74 7.81 -3.23
C PRO A 156 -17.15 9.20 -3.54
N ARG A 157 -16.04 9.58 -2.90
CA ARG A 157 -15.40 10.88 -3.16
C ARG A 157 -14.92 10.95 -4.62
N PRO A 158 -15.09 12.09 -5.30
CA PRO A 158 -14.61 12.26 -6.66
C PRO A 158 -13.07 12.23 -6.70
N VAL A 159 -12.52 11.75 -7.81
CA VAL A 159 -11.10 11.92 -8.09
C VAL A 159 -10.82 13.39 -8.37
N GLN A 160 -9.84 13.92 -7.68
CA GLN A 160 -9.32 15.28 -7.82
C GLN A 160 -7.89 15.25 -8.39
N PRO A 161 -7.37 16.36 -8.96
CA PRO A 161 -5.99 16.43 -9.44
C PRO A 161 -4.92 16.14 -8.37
N ASP A 162 -5.25 16.30 -7.09
CA ASP A 162 -4.39 15.99 -5.94
C ASP A 162 -4.70 14.64 -5.28
N SER A 163 -5.58 13.83 -5.88
CA SER A 163 -5.90 12.49 -5.38
C SER A 163 -4.73 11.54 -5.50
N LEU A 164 -4.45 10.80 -4.43
CA LEU A 164 -3.34 9.86 -4.38
C LEU A 164 -3.72 8.50 -4.96
N PHE A 165 -2.96 8.04 -5.96
CA PHE A 165 -3.05 6.70 -6.50
C PHE A 165 -1.81 5.86 -6.15
N PRO A 166 -1.96 4.55 -5.88
CA PRO A 166 -0.82 3.66 -5.81
C PRO A 166 -0.18 3.54 -7.20
N VAL A 167 1.06 4.02 -7.34
CA VAL A 167 1.78 3.99 -8.62
C VAL A 167 2.53 2.66 -8.87
N PHE A 168 2.39 1.69 -7.95
CA PHE A 168 2.97 0.35 -8.04
C PHE A 168 4.44 0.33 -8.48
N SER A 169 4.74 -0.31 -9.61
CA SER A 169 6.11 -0.47 -10.09
C SER A 169 6.75 0.81 -10.60
N VAL A 170 6.01 1.91 -10.79
CA VAL A 170 6.56 3.21 -11.21
C VAL A 170 7.57 3.74 -10.19
N THR A 171 7.43 3.40 -8.90
CA THR A 171 8.40 3.76 -7.85
C THR A 171 9.83 3.33 -8.17
N LYS A 172 10.03 2.28 -8.99
CA LYS A 172 11.36 1.81 -9.42
C LYS A 172 12.15 2.91 -10.14
N GLY A 173 11.49 3.79 -10.90
CA GLY A 173 12.16 4.91 -11.59
C GLY A 173 12.79 5.90 -10.61
N ILE A 174 12.07 6.23 -9.54
CA ILE A 174 12.58 7.11 -8.46
C ILE A 174 13.77 6.44 -7.77
N THR A 175 13.61 5.17 -7.37
CA THR A 175 14.69 4.40 -6.74
C THR A 175 15.93 4.31 -7.63
N ALA A 176 15.75 4.05 -8.93
CA ALA A 176 16.85 4.02 -9.90
C ALA A 176 17.53 5.39 -10.02
N GLY A 177 16.77 6.49 -10.09
CA GLY A 177 17.31 7.85 -10.10
C GLY A 177 18.16 8.17 -8.88
N LEU A 178 17.69 7.82 -7.68
CA LEU A 178 18.46 7.97 -6.44
C LEU A 178 19.76 7.15 -6.46
N LEU A 179 19.71 5.93 -7.00
CA LEU A 179 20.89 5.08 -7.16
C LEU A 179 21.89 5.70 -8.14
N HIS A 180 21.44 6.21 -9.28
CA HIS A 180 22.28 6.92 -10.24
C HIS A 180 22.96 8.15 -9.61
N TRP A 181 22.21 8.92 -8.81
CA TRP A 181 22.77 10.05 -8.05
C TRP A 181 23.86 9.61 -7.06
N LEU A 182 23.66 8.49 -6.34
CA LEU A 182 24.70 7.93 -5.45
C LEU A 182 25.96 7.52 -6.21
N VAL A 183 25.81 6.95 -7.42
CA VAL A 183 26.94 6.57 -8.27
C VAL A 183 27.70 7.80 -8.77
N GLU A 184 26.99 8.85 -9.21
CA GLU A 184 27.60 10.13 -9.61
C GLU A 184 28.40 10.76 -8.46
N ASN A 185 27.86 10.69 -7.25
CA ASN A 185 28.51 11.18 -6.03
C ASN A 185 29.60 10.23 -5.47
N ARG A 186 29.97 9.18 -6.22
CA ARG A 186 31.00 8.19 -5.86
C ARG A 186 30.73 7.49 -4.52
N LYS A 187 29.48 7.44 -4.08
CA LYS A 187 29.04 6.70 -2.88
C LYS A 187 28.77 5.22 -3.17
N LEU A 188 28.65 4.87 -4.45
CA LEU A 188 28.34 3.54 -4.94
C LEU A 188 28.98 3.36 -6.34
N LYS A 189 29.24 2.12 -6.76
CA LYS A 189 29.60 1.82 -8.17
C LYS A 189 28.69 0.74 -8.73
N TYR A 190 28.36 0.81 -10.03
CA TYR A 190 27.57 -0.23 -10.70
C TYR A 190 28.23 -1.62 -10.66
N GLU A 191 29.56 -1.65 -10.74
CA GLU A 191 30.36 -2.88 -10.73
C GLU A 191 30.68 -3.42 -9.34
N GLU A 192 30.26 -2.70 -8.29
CA GLU A 192 30.47 -3.13 -6.91
C GLU A 192 29.54 -4.28 -6.54
N ASN A 193 30.06 -5.26 -5.80
CA ASN A 193 29.26 -6.34 -5.25
C ASN A 193 28.35 -5.79 -4.15
N ILE A 194 27.08 -6.17 -4.15
CA ILE A 194 26.12 -5.75 -3.11
C ILE A 194 26.62 -6.14 -1.71
N ALA A 195 27.31 -7.29 -1.60
CA ALA A 195 27.89 -7.78 -0.36
C ALA A 195 28.91 -6.82 0.29
N ASN A 196 29.51 -5.90 -0.47
CA ASN A 196 30.43 -4.89 0.11
C ASN A 196 29.67 -3.83 0.93
N ILE A 197 28.40 -3.60 0.60
CA ILE A 197 27.53 -2.59 1.21
C ILE A 197 26.65 -3.26 2.28
N TRP A 198 26.18 -4.47 1.98
CA TRP A 198 25.31 -5.28 2.83
C TRP A 198 25.90 -6.69 2.98
N PRO A 199 26.81 -6.91 3.94
CA PRO A 199 27.54 -8.18 4.08
C PRO A 199 26.65 -9.42 4.21
N GLU A 200 25.53 -9.32 4.91
CA GLU A 200 24.57 -10.42 5.11
C GLU A 200 23.85 -10.80 3.80
N PHE A 201 23.88 -9.93 2.78
CA PHE A 201 23.37 -10.27 1.46
C PHE A 201 24.16 -11.40 0.80
N SER A 202 25.42 -11.65 1.17
CA SER A 202 26.27 -12.66 0.54
C SER A 202 25.77 -14.12 0.69
N ALA A 203 24.85 -14.38 1.62
CA ALA A 203 24.31 -15.72 1.88
C ALA A 203 23.74 -16.41 0.63
N ASN A 204 23.93 -17.73 0.54
CA ASN A 204 23.47 -18.57 -0.58
C ASN A 204 24.06 -18.16 -1.94
N ASN A 205 25.38 -17.93 -1.99
CA ASN A 205 26.15 -17.64 -3.22
C ASN A 205 25.72 -16.35 -3.95
N LYS A 206 25.30 -15.33 -3.20
CA LYS A 206 24.87 -14.02 -3.73
C LYS A 206 26.01 -12.98 -3.71
N ASP A 207 27.19 -13.38 -3.26
CA ASP A 207 28.40 -12.56 -3.13
C ASP A 207 28.88 -11.96 -4.47
N MET A 208 28.58 -12.64 -5.58
CA MET A 208 28.93 -12.18 -6.94
C MET A 208 27.88 -11.25 -7.58
N ILE A 209 26.77 -10.97 -6.89
CA ILE A 209 25.73 -10.07 -7.42
C ILE A 209 26.20 -8.62 -7.27
N LYS A 210 26.36 -7.95 -8.42
CA LYS A 210 26.69 -6.54 -8.52
C LYS A 210 25.46 -5.65 -8.46
N VAL A 211 25.68 -4.37 -8.17
CA VAL A 211 24.64 -3.33 -8.16
C VAL A 211 23.86 -3.30 -9.47
N HIS A 212 24.54 -3.33 -10.63
CA HIS A 212 23.84 -3.27 -11.91
C HIS A 212 22.94 -4.49 -12.16
N HIS A 213 23.31 -5.68 -11.68
CA HIS A 213 22.49 -6.89 -11.84
C HIS A 213 21.11 -6.74 -11.17
N VAL A 214 21.05 -6.00 -10.06
CA VAL A 214 19.76 -5.72 -9.39
C VAL A 214 18.97 -4.68 -10.17
N LEU A 215 19.65 -3.62 -10.63
CA LEU A 215 19.04 -2.50 -11.33
C LEU A 215 18.40 -2.90 -12.67
N ASN A 216 19.04 -3.81 -13.41
CA ASN A 216 18.60 -4.27 -14.73
C ASN A 216 17.87 -5.63 -14.70
N HIS A 217 17.54 -6.12 -13.51
CA HIS A 217 16.87 -7.41 -13.29
C HIS A 217 17.64 -8.67 -13.73
N THR A 218 18.97 -8.62 -13.94
CA THR A 218 19.79 -9.78 -14.33
C THR A 218 20.44 -10.54 -13.16
N SER A 219 20.08 -10.23 -11.91
CA SER A 219 20.63 -10.92 -10.72
C SER A 219 20.14 -12.35 -10.52
N GLY A 220 19.12 -12.79 -11.28
CA GLY A 220 18.46 -14.10 -11.10
C GLY A 220 17.50 -14.17 -9.91
N LEU A 221 17.44 -13.15 -9.05
CA LEU A 221 16.61 -13.16 -7.83
C LEU A 221 15.11 -13.15 -8.10
N HIS A 222 14.68 -12.66 -9.26
CA HIS A 222 13.27 -12.65 -9.64
C HIS A 222 12.66 -14.06 -9.76
N ASN A 223 13.51 -15.09 -9.92
CA ASN A 223 13.09 -16.49 -9.99
C ASN A 223 13.31 -17.27 -8.68
N ALA A 224 13.85 -16.64 -7.64
CA ALA A 224 14.28 -17.35 -6.43
C ALA A 224 13.15 -18.10 -5.70
N LEU A 225 11.89 -17.70 -5.91
CA LEU A 225 10.71 -18.32 -5.30
C LEU A 225 9.87 -19.13 -6.30
N ALA A 226 10.27 -19.25 -7.56
CA ALA A 226 9.45 -19.88 -8.60
C ALA A 226 9.13 -21.36 -8.30
N ASN A 227 10.00 -22.05 -7.57
CA ASN A 227 9.81 -23.45 -7.16
C ASN A 227 8.96 -23.61 -5.89
N ILE A 228 8.76 -22.54 -5.10
CA ILE A 228 7.96 -22.55 -3.87
C ILE A 228 6.47 -22.31 -4.18
N ILE A 229 6.17 -21.63 -5.29
CA ILE A 229 4.79 -21.30 -5.70
C ILE A 229 4.13 -22.47 -6.47
N LYS A 230 4.82 -23.61 -6.65
CA LYS A 230 4.35 -24.77 -7.43
C LYS A 230 3.60 -25.85 -6.63
N GLU A 231 3.21 -25.60 -5.39
CA GLU A 231 2.28 -26.45 -4.63
C GLU A 231 0.82 -25.99 -4.81
#